data_AF-A0A432SNH8-F1
#
_entry.id   AF-A0A432SNH8-F1
#
_cell.length_a   1.000
_cell.length_b   1.000
_cell.length_c   1.000
_cell.angle_alpha   90.00
_cell.angle_beta   90.00
_cell.angle_gamma   90.00
#
_symmetry.space_group_name_H-M   'P 1'
#
loop_
_entity.id
_entity.type
_entity.pdbx_description
1 polymer ?
#
loop_
_entity_poly.entity_id
_entity_poly.type
_entity_poly.pdbx_seq_one_letter_code
_entity_poly.pdbx_strand_id
1 'polypeptide(L)'
;MALGIDTRLNYFLFGVFVAAVILPFVDGIVSLSLAVLLLIYMIVIVSLHFKRKKEQRKNRLKIKKTKEHRFIEKINKKRRLEQHQKHDTINNQVAHIQELWDLSKDQQRTFVNFIEKRAYTDLYTKMTNSLLPQLIKMIEICIEQHKKGCKREVQRRINELTKIMKTEISRTQAKKKDDFETTSEVYDQLLHEVHPKKH
;
A
#
# COMPACT_ATOMS: atom_id res chain seq x y z
N MET A 1 -13.75 -12.67 17.71
CA MET A 1 -13.84 -11.58 18.71
C MET A 1 -12.44 -11.16 19.14
N ALA A 2 -11.83 -10.16 18.48
CA ALA A 2 -10.45 -9.72 18.74
C ALA A 2 -10.32 -8.18 18.73
N LEU A 3 -11.34 -7.47 19.23
CA LEU A 3 -11.45 -6.00 19.16
C LEU A 3 -11.33 -5.28 20.53
N GLY A 4 -11.02 -6.01 21.61
CA GLY A 4 -11.14 -5.47 22.98
C GLY A 4 -9.84 -5.10 23.70
N ILE A 5 -8.65 -5.36 23.14
CA ILE A 5 -7.36 -5.22 23.87
C ILE A 5 -6.56 -4.01 23.39
N ASP A 6 -6.53 -3.73 22.09
CA ASP A 6 -5.85 -2.54 21.56
C ASP A 6 -6.50 -1.25 22.06
N THR A 7 -7.83 -1.25 22.17
CA THR A 7 -8.60 -0.18 22.83
C THR A 7 -8.21 -0.06 24.31
N ARG A 8 -8.13 -1.16 25.07
CA ARG A 8 -7.71 -1.11 26.49
C ARG A 8 -6.27 -0.63 26.68
N LEU A 9 -5.36 -0.99 25.78
CA LEU A 9 -3.97 -0.50 25.81
C LEU A 9 -3.91 1.00 25.49
N ASN A 10 -4.70 1.48 24.53
CA ASN A 10 -4.78 2.91 24.20
C ASN A 10 -5.41 3.73 25.34
N TYR A 11 -6.51 3.26 25.94
CA TYR A 11 -7.10 3.90 27.13
C TYR A 11 -6.14 3.91 28.33
N PHE A 12 -5.32 2.87 28.46
CA PHE A 12 -4.32 2.79 29.51
C PHE A 12 -3.15 3.75 29.29
N LEU A 13 -2.58 3.82 28.09
CA LEU A 13 -1.55 4.80 27.74
C LEU A 13 -2.06 6.23 27.90
N PHE A 14 -3.32 6.48 27.54
CA PHE A 14 -3.99 7.75 27.78
C PHE A 14 -4.15 8.05 29.28
N GLY A 15 -4.54 7.06 30.09
CA GLY A 15 -4.62 7.20 31.55
C GLY A 15 -3.28 7.48 32.21
N VAL A 16 -2.20 6.84 31.75
CA VAL A 16 -0.82 7.10 32.21
C VAL A 16 -0.37 8.50 31.81
N PHE A 17 -0.73 8.97 30.61
CA PHE A 17 -0.44 10.33 30.16
C PHE A 17 -1.17 11.38 31.02
N VAL A 18 -2.47 11.20 31.27
CA VAL A 18 -3.26 12.09 32.13
C VAL A 18 -2.72 12.08 33.57
N ALA A 19 -2.37 10.91 34.11
CA ALA A 19 -1.75 10.81 35.44
C ALA A 19 -0.40 11.53 35.51
N ALA A 20 0.47 11.41 34.50
CA ALA A 20 1.76 12.08 34.45
C ALA A 20 1.66 13.61 34.41
N VAL A 21 0.59 14.15 33.81
CA VAL A 21 0.33 15.60 33.76
C VAL A 21 -0.23 16.14 35.09
N ILE A 22 -0.98 15.31 35.83
CA ILE A 22 -1.65 15.72 37.08
C ILE A 22 -0.79 15.44 38.33
N LEU A 23 0.11 14.45 38.28
CA LEU A 23 1.00 14.05 39.39
C LEU A 23 1.82 15.19 40.03
N PRO A 24 2.32 16.23 39.31
CA PRO A 24 3.07 17.31 39.95
C PRO A 24 2.22 18.27 40.81
N PHE A 25 0.89 18.14 40.80
CA PHE A 25 -0.04 19.02 41.53
C PHE A 25 -0.64 18.37 42.80
N VAL A 26 -0.22 17.16 43.18
CA VAL A 26 -0.79 16.38 44.28
C VAL A 26 0.30 15.99 45.29
N ASP A 27 0.03 16.17 46.59
CA ASP A 27 0.97 15.94 47.70
C ASP A 27 1.75 14.62 47.60
N GLY A 28 3.06 14.70 47.91
CA GLY A 28 4.09 13.72 47.55
C GLY A 28 3.91 12.27 48.01
N ILE A 29 3.11 12.03 49.06
CA ILE A 29 2.89 10.66 49.60
C ILE A 29 1.78 9.93 48.83
N VAL A 30 0.74 10.66 48.40
CA VAL A 30 -0.37 10.09 47.62
C VAL A 30 0.08 9.85 46.18
N SER A 31 0.92 10.73 45.62
CA SER A 31 1.50 10.54 44.29
C SER A 31 2.46 9.34 44.21
N LEU A 32 3.24 9.08 45.27
CA LEU A 32 4.13 7.93 45.32
C LEU A 32 3.38 6.58 45.35
N SER A 33 2.33 6.47 46.18
CA SER A 33 1.53 5.24 46.27
C SER A 33 0.75 4.95 44.98
N LEU A 34 0.22 6.00 44.33
CA LEU A 34 -0.43 5.89 43.02
C LEU A 34 0.56 5.45 41.93
N ALA A 35 1.78 5.99 41.93
CA ALA A 35 2.82 5.62 40.96
C ALA A 35 3.24 4.15 41.09
N VAL A 36 3.35 3.62 42.33
CA VAL A 36 3.65 2.21 42.57
C VAL A 36 2.52 1.30 42.06
N LEU A 37 1.26 1.66 42.31
CA LEU A 37 0.11 0.91 41.79
C LEU A 37 0.06 0.91 40.26
N LEU A 38 0.33 2.05 39.62
CA LEU A 38 0.41 2.14 38.16
C LEU A 38 1.55 1.29 37.60
N LEU A 39 2.71 1.25 38.25
CA LEU A 39 3.83 0.40 37.84
C LEU A 39 3.50 -1.09 37.93
N ILE A 40 2.89 -1.53 39.04
CA ILE A 40 2.45 -2.93 39.19
C ILE A 40 1.43 -3.28 38.09
N TYR A 41 0.48 -2.38 37.83
CA TYR A 41 -0.54 -2.59 36.80
C TYR A 41 0.06 -2.61 35.38
N MET A 42 1.05 -1.75 35.08
CA MET A 42 1.84 -1.80 33.82
C MET A 42 2.47 -3.18 33.63
N ILE A 43 3.16 -3.70 34.65
CA ILE A 43 3.85 -5.01 34.59
C ILE A 43 2.85 -6.14 34.29
N VAL A 44 1.68 -6.11 34.91
CA VAL A 44 0.62 -7.10 34.71
C VAL A 44 0.05 -7.03 33.29
N ILE A 45 -0.25 -5.84 32.77
CA ILE A 45 -0.77 -5.70 31.39
C ILE A 45 0.26 -6.15 30.35
N VAL A 46 1.52 -5.73 30.51
CA VAL A 46 2.60 -6.07 29.58
C VAL A 46 2.84 -7.58 29.57
N SER A 47 2.89 -8.22 30.74
CA SER A 47 3.07 -9.67 30.84
C SER A 47 1.89 -10.46 30.24
N LEU A 48 0.65 -10.03 30.47
CA LEU A 48 -0.54 -10.61 29.84
C LEU A 48 -0.53 -10.48 28.31
N HIS A 49 -0.13 -9.31 27.80
CA HIS A 49 0.00 -9.07 26.37
C HIS A 49 1.06 -9.99 25.73
N PHE A 50 2.24 -10.12 26.36
CA PHE A 50 3.29 -11.03 25.88
C PHE A 50 2.87 -12.50 25.96
N LYS A 51 2.17 -12.92 27.01
CA LYS A 51 1.66 -14.30 27.15
C LYS A 51 0.67 -14.64 26.05
N ARG A 52 -0.31 -13.77 25.79
CA ARG A 52 -1.30 -13.96 24.71
C ARG A 52 -0.66 -13.93 23.32
N LYS A 53 0.31 -13.05 23.08
CA LYS A 53 1.06 -13.03 21.80
C LYS A 53 1.83 -14.33 21.57
N LYS A 54 2.38 -14.93 22.63
CA LYS A 54 3.06 -16.24 22.58
C LYS A 54 2.07 -17.38 22.33
N GLU A 55 0.90 -17.37 22.95
CA GLU A 55 -0.17 -18.35 22.72
C GLU A 55 -0.78 -18.24 21.32
N GLN A 56 -1.05 -17.03 20.83
CA GLN A 56 -1.50 -16.82 19.44
C GLN A 56 -0.48 -17.30 18.41
N ARG A 57 0.83 -17.12 18.67
CA ARG A 57 1.88 -17.69 17.81
C ARG A 57 1.95 -19.21 17.85
N LYS A 58 1.65 -19.83 19.00
CA LYS A 58 1.57 -21.30 19.14
C LYS A 58 0.32 -21.88 18.46
N ASN A 59 -0.80 -21.14 18.49
CA ASN A 59 -2.09 -21.56 17.94
C ASN A 59 -2.31 -21.18 16.48
N ARG A 60 -1.40 -20.40 15.86
CA ARG A 60 -1.34 -20.30 14.40
C ARG A 60 -0.99 -21.67 13.86
N LEU A 61 -2.00 -22.37 13.34
CA LEU A 61 -1.91 -23.64 12.62
C LEU A 61 -0.55 -23.74 11.91
N LYS A 62 0.30 -24.67 12.37
CA LYS A 62 1.50 -25.06 11.64
C LYS A 62 1.03 -25.76 10.37
N ILE A 63 0.66 -24.99 9.36
CA ILE A 63 0.40 -25.51 8.02
C ILE A 63 1.69 -26.20 7.59
N LYS A 64 1.67 -27.54 7.52
CA LYS A 64 2.78 -28.31 6.98
C LYS A 64 2.98 -27.83 5.53
N LYS A 65 4.03 -27.05 5.28
CA LYS A 65 4.39 -26.61 3.93
C LYS A 65 4.68 -27.84 3.08
N THR A 66 3.71 -28.24 2.25
CA THR A 66 3.86 -29.29 1.24
C THR A 66 4.92 -28.89 0.20
N LYS A 67 5.45 -29.85 -0.56
CA LYS A 67 6.41 -29.56 -1.65
C LYS A 67 5.82 -28.58 -2.67
N GLU A 68 4.51 -28.70 -2.96
CA GLU A 68 3.76 -27.79 -3.82
C GLU A 68 3.67 -26.37 -3.26
N HIS A 69 3.40 -26.21 -1.95
CA HIS A 69 3.45 -24.89 -1.33
C HIS A 69 4.82 -24.23 -1.45
N ARG A 70 5.92 -24.99 -1.28
CA ARG A 70 7.28 -24.45 -1.47
C ARG A 70 7.55 -24.08 -2.93
N PHE A 71 7.01 -24.84 -3.88
CA PHE A 71 7.14 -24.55 -5.31
C PHE A 71 6.37 -23.28 -5.70
N ILE A 72 5.12 -23.14 -5.26
CA ILE A 72 4.31 -21.93 -5.45
C ILE A 72 4.97 -20.73 -4.77
N GLU A 73 5.53 -20.89 -3.57
CA GLU A 73 6.27 -19.84 -2.86
C GLU A 73 7.50 -19.38 -3.63
N LYS A 74 8.26 -20.31 -4.26
CA LYS A 74 9.39 -19.97 -5.14
C LYS A 74 8.94 -19.22 -6.39
N ILE A 75 7.87 -19.67 -7.06
CA ILE A 75 7.31 -18.99 -8.23
C ILE A 75 6.87 -17.57 -7.86
N ASN A 76 6.14 -17.41 -6.76
CA ASN A 76 5.67 -16.11 -6.29
C ASN A 76 6.85 -15.19 -5.93
N LYS A 77 7.91 -15.73 -5.31
CA LYS A 77 9.12 -14.96 -5.01
C LYS A 77 9.80 -14.48 -6.30
N LYS A 78 9.94 -15.35 -7.31
CA LYS A 78 10.53 -14.98 -8.60
C LYS A 78 9.72 -13.89 -9.30
N ARG A 79 8.38 -14.05 -9.37
CA ARG A 79 7.49 -13.03 -9.95
C ARG A 79 7.61 -11.68 -9.24
N ARG A 80 7.67 -11.66 -7.91
CA ARG A 80 7.84 -10.42 -7.14
C ARG A 80 9.16 -9.72 -7.46
N LEU A 81 10.24 -10.48 -7.63
CA LEU A 81 11.55 -9.94 -7.97
C LEU A 81 11.57 -9.34 -9.38
N GLU A 82 11.03 -10.06 -10.36
CA GLU A 82 10.85 -9.56 -11.73
C GLU A 82 9.96 -8.31 -11.77
N GLN A 83 8.92 -8.25 -10.93
CA GLN A 83 8.05 -7.09 -10.81
C GLN A 83 8.78 -5.87 -10.23
N HIS A 84 9.60 -6.06 -9.19
CA HIS A 84 10.42 -4.97 -8.65
C HIS A 84 11.38 -4.43 -9.70
N GLN A 85 12.10 -5.31 -10.41
CA GLN A 85 13.01 -4.90 -11.47
C GLN A 85 12.29 -4.10 -12.57
N LYS A 86 11.09 -4.52 -12.99
CA LYS A 86 10.29 -3.76 -13.95
C LYS A 86 9.88 -2.38 -13.42
N HIS A 87 9.60 -2.27 -12.13
CA HIS A 87 9.26 -1.01 -11.48
C HIS A 87 10.44 -0.05 -11.45
N ASP A 88 11.61 -0.54 -11.08
CA ASP A 88 12.83 0.26 -11.08
C ASP A 88 13.17 0.74 -12.50
N THR A 89 13.06 -0.13 -13.51
CA THR A 89 13.27 0.23 -14.92
C THR A 89 12.32 1.35 -15.38
N ILE A 90 11.02 1.24 -15.07
CA ILE A 90 10.05 2.28 -15.44
C ILE A 90 10.37 3.60 -14.74
N ASN A 91 10.71 3.56 -13.44
CA ASN A 91 11.04 4.77 -12.70
C ASN A 91 12.27 5.47 -13.30
N ASN A 92 13.30 4.70 -13.64
CA ASN A 92 14.50 5.23 -14.30
C ASN A 92 14.18 5.83 -15.67
N GLN A 93 13.35 5.16 -16.48
CA GLN A 93 12.93 5.68 -17.78
C GLN A 93 12.14 6.98 -17.66
N VAL A 94 11.22 7.10 -16.70
CA VAL A 94 10.45 8.33 -16.48
C VAL A 94 11.30 9.45 -15.92
N ALA A 95 12.24 9.15 -15.01
CA ALA A 95 13.20 10.12 -14.51
C ALA A 95 14.08 10.66 -15.65
N HIS A 96 14.53 9.80 -16.55
CA HIS A 96 15.31 10.20 -17.70
C HIS A 96 14.51 11.06 -18.70
N ILE A 97 13.23 10.74 -18.92
CA ILE A 97 12.35 11.62 -19.71
C ILE A 97 12.21 13.00 -19.06
N GLN A 98 12.10 13.09 -17.74
CA GLN A 98 12.03 14.37 -17.01
C GLN A 98 13.32 15.19 -17.12
N GLU A 99 14.46 14.52 -17.16
CA GLU A 99 15.76 15.17 -17.36
C GLU A 99 15.90 15.73 -18.78
N LEU A 100 15.53 14.94 -19.79
CA LEU A 100 15.64 15.35 -21.20
C LEU A 100 14.51 16.29 -21.65
N TRP A 101 13.36 16.25 -20.99
CA TRP A 101 12.16 16.97 -21.41
C TRP A 101 11.38 17.52 -20.23
N ASP A 102 11.13 18.84 -20.26
CA ASP A 102 10.40 19.53 -19.20
C ASP A 102 8.90 19.16 -19.23
N LEU A 103 8.53 18.12 -18.48
CA LEU A 103 7.16 17.66 -18.34
C LEU A 103 6.35 18.65 -17.51
N SER A 104 5.10 18.88 -17.91
CA SER A 104 4.20 19.69 -17.08
C SER A 104 3.92 19.00 -15.74
N LYS A 105 3.62 19.78 -14.70
CA LYS A 105 3.28 19.24 -13.36
C LYS A 105 2.15 18.19 -13.41
N ASP A 106 1.17 18.37 -14.31
CA ASP A 106 0.06 17.43 -14.50
C ASP A 106 0.51 16.12 -15.18
N GLN A 107 1.39 16.21 -16.18
CA GLN A 107 1.99 15.04 -16.81
C GLN A 107 2.81 14.26 -15.78
N GLN A 108 3.73 14.93 -15.08
CA GLN A 108 4.56 14.32 -14.05
C GLN A 108 3.72 13.61 -12.98
N ARG A 109 2.70 14.27 -12.45
CA ARG A 109 1.78 13.69 -11.47
C ARG A 109 1.03 12.48 -12.02
N THR A 110 0.66 12.50 -13.29
CA THR A 110 -0.02 11.37 -13.94
C THR A 110 0.92 10.17 -14.07
N PHE A 111 2.16 10.37 -14.50
CA PHE A 111 3.17 9.31 -14.58
C PHE A 111 3.41 8.67 -13.20
N VAL A 112 3.68 9.48 -12.17
CA VAL A 112 3.90 8.99 -10.80
C VAL A 112 2.68 8.21 -10.30
N ASN A 113 1.48 8.79 -10.39
CA ASN A 113 0.26 8.13 -9.97
C ASN A 113 -0.01 6.82 -10.72
N PHE A 114 0.29 6.77 -12.02
CA PHE A 114 0.12 5.57 -12.83
C PHE A 114 1.07 4.46 -12.35
N ILE A 115 2.34 4.80 -12.11
CA ILE A 115 3.36 3.83 -11.69
C ILE A 115 3.08 3.30 -10.29
N GLU A 116 2.75 4.18 -9.34
CA GLU A 116 2.43 3.79 -7.96
C GLU A 116 1.18 2.91 -7.87
N LYS A 117 0.12 3.25 -8.63
CA LYS A 117 -1.19 2.59 -8.47
C LYS A 117 -1.39 1.37 -9.36
N ARG A 118 -0.61 1.20 -10.43
CA ARG A 118 -0.95 0.29 -11.54
C ARG A 118 0.23 -0.52 -12.07
N ALA A 119 1.21 -0.86 -11.24
CA ALA A 119 2.38 -1.68 -11.59
C ALA A 119 2.10 -3.10 -12.17
N TYR A 120 0.83 -3.47 -12.39
CA TYR A 120 0.40 -4.82 -12.76
C TYR A 120 -0.62 -4.87 -13.91
N THR A 121 -0.85 -3.76 -14.63
CA THR A 121 -1.74 -3.77 -15.82
C THR A 121 -0.98 -4.18 -17.08
N ASP A 122 -1.70 -4.63 -18.11
CA ASP A 122 -1.11 -4.91 -19.43
C ASP A 122 -0.47 -3.66 -20.05
N LEU A 123 -1.11 -2.50 -19.84
CA LEU A 123 -0.55 -1.19 -20.22
C LEU A 123 0.79 -0.91 -19.53
N TYR A 124 0.93 -1.27 -18.25
CA TYR A 124 2.19 -1.11 -17.52
C TYR A 124 3.32 -1.95 -18.13
N THR A 125 3.03 -3.18 -18.56
CA THR A 125 4.04 -4.02 -19.24
C THR A 125 4.41 -3.48 -20.62
N LYS A 126 3.43 -3.01 -21.39
CA LYS A 126 3.65 -2.36 -22.70
C LYS A 126 4.45 -1.06 -22.58
N MET A 127 4.25 -0.33 -21.48
CA MET A 127 5.02 0.85 -21.13
C MET A 127 6.50 0.55 -20.94
N THR A 128 6.84 -0.42 -20.07
CA THR A 128 8.23 -0.78 -19.76
C THR A 128 8.98 -1.23 -21.01
N ASN A 129 8.33 -2.06 -21.83
CA ASN A 129 9.02 -2.80 -22.89
C ASN A 129 9.09 -2.04 -24.22
N SER A 130 8.25 -1.01 -24.41
CA SER A 130 8.04 -0.45 -25.75
C SER A 130 7.76 1.05 -25.74
N LEU A 131 6.73 1.52 -25.05
CA LEU A 131 6.27 2.91 -25.21
C LEU A 131 7.24 3.93 -24.62
N LEU A 132 7.79 3.68 -23.42
CA LEU A 132 8.77 4.59 -22.80
C LEU A 132 10.13 4.58 -23.54
N PRO A 133 10.73 3.42 -23.88
CA PRO A 133 11.94 3.40 -24.71
C PRO A 133 11.80 4.15 -26.04
N GLN A 134 10.67 3.96 -26.74
CA GLN A 134 10.43 4.66 -28.01
C GLN A 134 10.29 6.17 -27.81
N LEU A 135 9.62 6.59 -26.74
CA LEU A 135 9.48 8.00 -26.40
C LEU A 135 10.84 8.64 -26.08
N ILE A 136 11.68 7.98 -25.28
CA ILE A 136 13.05 8.42 -24.99
C ILE A 136 13.84 8.59 -26.29
N LYS A 137 13.88 7.55 -27.14
CA LYS A 137 14.60 7.61 -28.41
C LYS A 137 14.10 8.74 -29.31
N MET A 138 12.79 9.00 -29.32
CA MET A 138 12.22 10.09 -30.09
C MET A 138 12.65 11.46 -29.53
N ILE A 139 12.71 11.62 -28.20
CA ILE A 139 13.21 12.83 -27.53
C ILE A 139 14.70 13.05 -27.85
N GLU A 140 15.54 12.02 -27.74
CA GLU A 140 16.97 12.07 -28.04
C GLU A 140 17.21 12.52 -29.49
N ILE A 141 16.58 11.85 -30.46
CA ILE A 141 16.65 12.22 -31.89
C ILE A 141 16.19 13.66 -32.10
N CYS A 142 15.19 14.11 -31.34
CA CYS A 142 14.67 15.47 -31.43
C CYS A 142 15.69 16.52 -30.99
N ILE A 143 16.37 16.24 -29.89
CA ILE A 143 17.40 17.09 -29.31
C ILE A 143 18.61 17.12 -30.26
N GLU A 144 19.07 15.97 -30.74
CA GLU A 144 20.24 15.86 -31.63
C GLU A 144 20.04 16.53 -32.99
N GLN A 145 18.88 16.33 -33.62
CA GLN A 145 18.67 16.75 -35.01
C GLN A 145 18.08 18.16 -35.16
N HIS A 146 17.65 18.80 -34.06
CA HIS A 146 17.01 20.12 -34.03
C HIS A 146 15.96 20.36 -35.14
N LYS A 147 15.24 19.30 -35.56
CA LYS A 147 14.31 19.35 -36.68
C LYS A 147 13.10 20.22 -36.35
N LYS A 148 12.71 21.11 -37.27
CA LYS A 148 11.47 21.90 -37.16
C LYS A 148 10.27 20.97 -37.00
N GLY A 149 9.42 21.25 -36.01
CA GLY A 149 8.21 20.47 -35.72
C GLY A 149 8.40 19.25 -34.82
N CYS A 150 9.64 18.83 -34.56
CA CYS A 150 9.92 17.67 -33.72
C CYS A 150 9.43 17.86 -32.28
N LYS A 151 9.64 19.05 -31.70
CA LYS A 151 9.13 19.39 -30.35
C LYS A 151 7.60 19.27 -30.25
N ARG A 152 6.88 19.57 -31.33
CA ARG A 152 5.41 19.46 -31.39
C ARG A 152 4.97 18.00 -31.42
N GLU A 153 5.67 17.15 -32.16
CA GLU A 153 5.39 15.71 -32.24
C GLU A 153 5.69 15.01 -30.91
N VAL A 154 6.85 15.30 -30.29
CA VAL A 154 7.20 14.81 -28.94
C VAL A 154 6.11 15.20 -27.94
N GLN A 155 5.72 16.48 -27.90
CA GLN A 155 4.68 16.94 -26.97
C GLN A 155 3.33 16.26 -27.23
N ARG A 156 2.96 16.06 -28.50
CA ARG A 156 1.72 15.37 -28.87
C ARG A 156 1.71 13.94 -28.34
N ARG A 157 2.81 13.20 -28.52
CA ARG A 157 2.94 11.81 -28.05
C ARG A 157 2.90 11.70 -26.53
N ILE A 158 3.56 12.63 -25.82
CA ILE A 158 3.49 12.71 -24.34
C ILE A 158 2.05 12.96 -23.89
N ASN A 159 1.34 13.88 -24.55
CA ASN A 159 -0.06 14.18 -24.22
C ASN A 159 -0.99 12.99 -24.49
N GLU A 160 -0.83 12.30 -25.62
CA GLU A 160 -1.58 11.09 -25.96
C GLU A 160 -1.35 9.99 -24.91
N LEU A 161 -0.08 9.75 -24.56
CA LEU A 161 0.28 8.78 -23.53
C LEU A 161 -0.33 9.13 -22.17
N THR A 162 -0.25 10.41 -21.77
CA THR A 162 -0.85 10.90 -20.52
C THR A 162 -2.37 10.69 -20.51
N LYS A 163 -3.06 10.92 -21.63
CA LYS A 163 -4.51 10.71 -21.75
C LYS A 163 -4.88 9.23 -21.60
N ILE A 164 -4.11 8.33 -22.22
CA ILE A 164 -4.30 6.88 -22.08
C ILE A 164 -4.12 6.46 -20.62
N MET A 165 -3.06 6.94 -19.95
CA MET A 165 -2.83 6.67 -18.52
C MET A 165 -3.97 7.14 -17.64
N LYS A 166 -4.46 8.37 -17.83
CA LYS A 166 -5.61 8.90 -17.08
C LYS A 166 -6.85 8.03 -17.27
N THR A 167 -7.12 7.60 -18.50
CA THR A 167 -8.26 6.73 -18.82
C THR A 167 -8.16 5.39 -18.09
N GLU A 168 -6.97 4.79 -18.06
CA GLU A 168 -6.74 3.51 -17.39
C GLU A 168 -6.83 3.61 -15.86
N ILE A 169 -6.32 4.72 -15.30
CA ILE A 169 -6.46 5.04 -13.87
C ILE A 169 -7.95 5.09 -13.49
N SER A 170 -8.76 5.80 -14.27
CA SER A 170 -10.20 5.99 -14.04
C SER A 170 -11.01 4.72 -14.27
N ARG A 171 -10.79 3.98 -15.38
CA ARG A 171 -11.48 2.71 -15.67
C ARG A 171 -11.39 1.72 -14.52
N THR A 172 -10.24 1.69 -13.87
CA THR A 172 -10.01 0.72 -12.82
C THR A 172 -10.32 1.29 -11.43
N GLN A 173 -10.72 2.56 -11.31
CA GLN A 173 -11.48 3.02 -10.13
C GLN A 173 -12.91 2.49 -10.22
N ALA A 174 -13.52 2.52 -11.41
CA ALA A 174 -14.83 1.91 -11.65
C ALA A 174 -14.80 0.40 -11.39
N LYS A 175 -13.83 -0.33 -11.97
CA LYS A 175 -13.73 -1.79 -11.72
C LYS A 175 -13.55 -2.18 -10.25
N LYS A 176 -12.79 -1.40 -9.46
CA LYS A 176 -12.66 -1.64 -8.02
C LYS A 176 -13.97 -1.46 -7.25
N LYS A 177 -14.84 -0.57 -7.74
CA LYS A 177 -16.17 -0.35 -7.17
C LYS A 177 -17.07 -1.54 -7.51
N ASP A 178 -17.06 -2.00 -8.76
CA ASP A 178 -17.85 -3.15 -9.21
C ASP A 178 -17.42 -4.45 -8.52
N ASP A 179 -16.11 -4.72 -8.42
CA ASP A 179 -15.58 -5.88 -7.70
C ASP A 179 -15.94 -5.84 -6.20
N PHE A 180 -15.99 -4.64 -5.60
CA PHE A 180 -16.39 -4.47 -4.19
C PHE A 180 -17.89 -4.71 -3.99
N GLU A 181 -18.74 -4.18 -4.86
CA GLU A 181 -20.19 -4.43 -4.84
C GLU A 181 -20.47 -5.93 -5.02
N THR A 182 -19.82 -6.58 -5.97
CA THR A 182 -19.96 -8.03 -6.19
C THR A 182 -19.48 -8.84 -4.97
N THR A 183 -18.36 -8.44 -4.35
CA THR A 183 -17.85 -9.12 -3.15
C THR A 183 -18.76 -8.91 -1.94
N SER A 184 -19.36 -7.72 -1.81
CA SER A 184 -20.35 -7.42 -0.78
C SER A 184 -21.61 -8.27 -0.96
N GLU A 185 -22.15 -8.35 -2.18
CA GLU A 185 -23.33 -9.17 -2.49
C GLU A 185 -23.10 -10.66 -2.17
N VAL A 186 -21.92 -11.20 -2.52
CA VAL A 186 -21.55 -12.58 -2.16
C VAL A 186 -21.43 -12.73 -0.65
N TYR A 187 -20.87 -11.74 0.05
CA TYR A 187 -20.77 -11.78 1.52
C TYR A 187 -22.14 -11.72 2.20
N ASP A 188 -23.06 -10.90 1.68
CA ASP A 188 -24.42 -10.74 2.16
C ASP A 188 -25.25 -12.00 1.91
N GLN A 189 -25.09 -12.66 0.76
CA GLN A 189 -25.69 -13.96 0.48
C GLN A 189 -25.20 -15.04 1.47
N LEU A 190 -23.89 -15.13 1.70
CA LEU A 190 -23.33 -16.09 2.66
C LEU A 190 -23.80 -15.82 4.10
N LEU A 191 -23.97 -14.56 4.50
CA LEU A 191 -24.55 -14.21 5.80
C LEU A 191 -26.02 -14.61 5.90
N HIS A 192 -26.77 -14.50 4.80
CA HIS A 192 -28.18 -14.87 4.74
C HIS A 192 -28.40 -16.39 4.83
N GLU A 193 -27.44 -17.19 4.32
CA GLU A 193 -27.43 -18.65 4.45
C GLU A 193 -27.04 -19.12 5.86
N VAL A 194 -26.13 -18.40 6.54
CA VAL A 194 -25.66 -18.75 7.90
C VAL A 194 -26.65 -18.29 8.99
N HIS A 195 -27.41 -17.22 8.75
CA HIS A 195 -28.49 -16.76 9.62
C HIS A 195 -29.81 -16.71 8.85
N PRO A 196 -30.44 -17.87 8.55
CA PRO A 196 -31.79 -17.85 8.01
C PRO A 196 -32.68 -17.22 9.08
N LYS A 197 -33.28 -16.06 8.77
CA LYS A 197 -34.33 -15.47 9.60
C LYS A 197 -35.40 -16.56 9.80
N LYS A 198 -35.52 -17.06 11.04
CA LYS A 198 -36.66 -17.88 11.45
C LYS A 198 -37.90 -17.02 11.30
N HIS A 199 -38.72 -17.33 10.30
CA HIS A 199 -40.12 -16.95 10.28
C HIS A 199 -40.88 -17.73 11.35
#